data_AF-A0A7W3Y2T1-F1
#
_entry.id   AF-A0A7W3Y2T1-F1
#
_cell.length_a   1.000
_cell.length_b   1.000
_cell.length_c   1.000
_cell.angle_alpha   90.00
_cell.angle_beta   90.00
_cell.angle_gamma   90.00
#
_symmetry.space_group_name_H-M   'P 1'
#
loop_
_entity.id
_entity.type
_entity.pdbx_description
1 polymer ?
#
loop_
_entity_poly.entity_id
_entity_poly.type
_entity_poly.pdbx_seq_one_letter_code
_entity_poly.pdbx_strand_id
1 'polypeptide(L)' 'GRVRHVRINDLIDPQAVPLGEPYGLVVRADVPVVAQLTRLDTRRGGLSTAIAPGYWA' A
#
# COMPACT_ATOMS: atom_id res chain seq x y z
N GLY A 1 -19.53 -0.42 7.50
CA GLY A 1 -18.47 0.16 6.66
C GLY A 1 -17.80 -0.94 5.87
N ARG A 2 -17.46 -0.71 4.61
CA ARG A 2 -16.72 -1.68 3.79
C ARG A 2 -15.23 -1.37 3.87
N VAL A 3 -14.41 -2.41 4.00
CA VAL A 3 -12.96 -2.32 3.94
C VAL A 3 -12.51 -3.02 2.66
N ARG A 4 -11.55 -2.42 1.95
CA ARG A 4 -10.91 -3.02 0.78
C ARG A 4 -9.43 -3.17 1.04
N HIS A 5 -8.94 -4.40 0.98
CA HIS A 5 -7.50 -4.68 0.95
C HIS A 5 -7.03 -4.74 -0.50
N VAL A 6 -5.98 -3.99 -0.82
CA VAL A 6 -5.32 -4.01 -2.12
C VAL A 6 -3.85 -4.32 -1.88
N ARG A 7 -3.33 -5.35 -2.55
CA ARG A 7 -1.91 -5.68 -2.51
C ARG A 7 -1.21 -4.93 -3.63
N ILE A 8 -0.24 -4.10 -3.28
CA ILE A 8 0.52 -3.30 -4.27
C ILE A 8 1.22 -4.22 -5.29
N ASN A 9 1.72 -5.38 -4.84
CA ASN A 9 2.36 -6.35 -5.73
C ASN A 9 1.41 -7.03 -6.72
N ASP A 10 0.09 -6.92 -6.52
CA ASP A 10 -0.91 -7.50 -7.41
C ASP A 10 -1.46 -6.45 -8.40
N LEU A 11 -0.96 -5.20 -8.35
CA LEU A 11 -1.28 -4.14 -9.31
C LEU A 11 -0.46 -4.36 -10.59
N ILE A 12 -1.15 -4.51 -11.73
CA ILE A 12 -0.54 -4.78 -13.03
C ILE A 12 -0.97 -3.81 -14.14
N ASP A 13 -1.99 -3.00 -13.88
CA ASP A 13 -2.55 -2.03 -14.84
C ASP A 13 -2.25 -0.61 -14.34
N PRO A 14 -1.60 0.26 -15.13
CA PRO A 14 -1.11 0.05 -16.50
C PRO A 14 0.17 -0.80 -16.61
N GLN A 15 0.87 -1.01 -15.48
CA GLN A 15 2.08 -1.81 -15.42
C GLN A 15 2.30 -2.34 -14.00
N ALA A 16 3.06 -3.43 -13.88
CA ALA A 16 3.45 -3.97 -12.58
C ALA A 16 4.39 -3.01 -11.83
N VAL A 17 4.23 -2.91 -10.51
CA VAL A 17 5.12 -2.10 -9.66
C VAL A 17 6.49 -2.80 -9.58
N PRO A 18 7.61 -2.11 -9.90
CA PRO A 18 8.94 -2.68 -9.82
C PRO A 18 9.28 -3.19 -8.41
N LEU A 19 9.88 -4.39 -8.35
CA LEU A 19 10.31 -4.98 -7.08
C LEU A 19 11.69 -4.46 -6.68
N GLY A 20 11.86 -4.13 -5.40
CA GLY A 20 13.14 -3.73 -4.84
C GLY A 20 13.52 -2.26 -5.05
N GLU A 21 12.73 -1.51 -5.82
CA GLU A 21 12.90 -0.07 -5.98
C GLU A 21 12.05 0.73 -4.97
N PRO A 22 12.57 1.87 -4.47
CA PRO A 22 11.76 2.79 -3.69
C PRO A 22 10.68 3.43 -4.57
N TYR A 23 9.46 3.54 -4.04
CA TYR A 23 8.33 4.19 -4.72
C TYR A 23 7.47 5.00 -3.73
N GLY A 24 6.66 5.92 -4.27
CA GLY A 24 5.60 6.62 -3.54
C GLY A 24 4.21 6.07 -3.88
N LEU A 25 3.23 6.32 -3.02
CA LEU A 25 1.83 5.92 -3.23
C LEU A 25 0.91 7.12 -2.98
N VAL A 26 -0.01 7.37 -3.92
CA VAL A 26 -1.09 8.35 -3.78
C VAL A 26 -2.42 7.62 -3.88
N VAL A 27 -3.29 7.78 -2.88
CA VAL A 27 -4.66 7.25 -2.90
C VAL A 27 -5.60 8.39 -3.22
N ARG A 28 -6.35 8.28 -4.31
CA ARG A 28 -7.41 9.22 -4.69
C ARG A 28 -8.77 8.58 -4.42
N ALA A 29 -9.67 9.36 -3.83
CA ALA A 29 -11.04 8.95 -3.58
C ALA A 29 -11.96 10.15 -3.73
N ASP A 30 -13.13 9.91 -4.33
CA ASP A 30 -14.14 10.96 -4.59
C ASP A 30 -14.94 11.31 -3.32
N VAL A 31 -14.72 10.54 -2.24
CA VAL A 31 -15.30 10.72 -0.91
C VAL A 31 -14.20 10.55 0.15
N PRO A 32 -14.35 11.12 1.36
CA PRO A 32 -13.38 10.94 2.44
C PRO A 32 -13.20 9.46 2.80
N VAL A 33 -11.95 9.01 2.86
CA VAL A 33 -11.57 7.64 3.25
C VAL A 33 -10.41 7.66 4.23
N VAL A 34 -10.28 6.59 5.00
CA VAL A 34 -9.09 6.32 5.80
C VAL A 34 -8.27 5.25 5.09
N ALA A 35 -7.00 5.53 4.83
CA ALA A 35 -6.07 4.59 4.20
C ALA A 35 -4.92 4.25 5.16
N GLN A 36 -4.62 2.95 5.28
CA GLN A 36 -3.50 2.44 6.04
C GLN A 36 -2.57 1.67 5.10
N LEU A 37 -1.29 2.05 5.05
CA LEU A 37 -0.27 1.28 4.33
C LEU A 37 0.42 0.32 5.29
N THR A 38 0.44 -0.97 4.93
CA THR A 38 1.17 -2.02 5.65
C THR A 38 2.22 -2.63 4.73
N ARG A 39 3.50 -2.61 5.16
CA ARG A 39 4.58 -3.35 4.48
C ARG A 39 4.81 -4.68 5.17
N LEU A 40 4.80 -5.79 4.43
CA LEU A 40 5.22 -7.10 4.90
C LEU A 40 6.57 -7.46 4.26
N ASP A 41 7.61 -7.68 5.06
CA ASP A 41 8.90 -8.14 4.58
C ASP A 41 9.12 -9.62 4.93
N THR A 42 9.02 -10.52 3.96
CA THR A 42 9.17 -11.97 4.19
C THR A 42 10.61 -12.48 4.03
N ARG A 43 11.57 -11.61 3.69
CA ARG A 43 12.94 -12.00 3.27
C ARG A 43 13.81 -12.64 4.36
N ARG A 44 13.39 -12.61 5.63
CA ARG A 44 14.14 -13.21 6.77
C ARG A 44 13.29 -14.02 7.74
N GLY A 45 12.10 -14.48 7.34
CA GLY A 45 11.20 -15.23 8.23
C GLY A 45 10.61 -14.40 9.39
N GLY A 46 10.84 -13.09 9.42
CA GLY A 46 10.24 -12.18 10.40
C GLY A 46 9.13 -11.35 9.77
N LEU A 47 7.89 -11.47 10.27
CA LEU A 47 6.81 -10.55 9.92
C LEU A 47 7.08 -9.17 10.54
N SER A 48 7.68 -8.27 9.77
CA SER A 48 7.71 -6.84 10.14
C SER A 48 6.57 -6.13 9.44
N THR A 49 5.75 -5.40 10.21
CA THR A 49 4.66 -4.53 9.74
C THR A 49 4.99 -3.10 10.13
N ALA A 50 5.13 -2.21 9.14
CA ALA A 50 5.18 -0.77 9.36
C ALA A 50 3.83 -0.17 8.92
N ILE A 51 3.26 0.70 9.76
CA ILE A 51 2.02 1.43 9.49
C ILE A 51 2.36 2.91 9.34
N ALA A 52 1.98 3.51 8.21
CA ALA A 52 2.06 4.94 8.00
C ALA A 52 0.64 5.50 7.77
N PRO A 53 0.13 6.42 8.61
CA PRO A 53 -1.11 7.12 8.33
C PRO A 53 -0.89 8.09 7.16
N GLY A 54 -1.79 8.05 6.16
CA GLY A 54 -1.83 9.06 5.12
C GLY A 54 -2.39 10.37 5.68
N TYR A 55 -1.75 11.50 5.37
CA TYR A 55 -2.28 12.83 5.62
C TYR A 55 -3.07 13.32 4.40
N TRP A 56 -4.25 13.88 4.63
CA TRP A 56 -5.00 14.64 3.65
C TRP A 56 -4.64 16.13 3.83
N ALA A 57 -4.53 16.87 2.73
CA ALA A 57 -4.44 18.32 2.71
C ALA A 57 -5.69 18.87 2.03
#